data_AF-A0AAD7J166-F1
#
_entry.id   AF-A0AAD7J166-F1
#
_cell.length_a   1.000
_cell.length_b   1.000
_cell.length_c   1.000
_cell.angle_alpha   90.00
_cell.angle_beta   90.00
_cell.angle_gamma   90.00
#
_symmetry.space_group_name_H-M   'P 1'
#
loop_
_entity.id
_entity.type
_entity.pdbx_description
1 polymer ?
#
loop_
_entity_poly.entity_id
_entity_poly.type
_entity_poly.pdbx_seq_one_letter_code
_entity_poly.pdbx_strand_id
1 'polypeptide(L)'
;MEHLFVTCAILFALYYVYHRWTRISVADIPGPKANSFLLGELLVRPYQAPFANFKVPGHQAEVFQSQAAETDFKWQAEFGGVIRVKGILGTDRLLVSDPKALHHIFASGYNIRKTDFRLEGTRILTGPGLGYADGENHHRQRKINSPAFGMAQTRSYVPIYLAYANLCTEWKERLGGDTSIVVDTPSYFTRFFLDVIGEVAFDYQFGATDNANDPLAAILSSVVPKFTTPSKFDIFVLGLLELAPVPLLLAFMRYAPTKGFRNSRHVERVATAVAKRLVEEKSEALMAGKSKRDIMSLLVKANASADPRSNLSANELYAQMQTIMQAGHETTATTMSWTILELTRHPEVQAKLRAEIQAAQRIIHERGDTELTAADFDSMAYTVAVMKETLRFHPVVFNTLRGAARDEVLPLSKPIVTLSGKTITELPIPKNQILVTSIAGYNRNTDVFGQDAQQFNPERWLDGTVKPAANVGIGMFANLMTFGSGHRGCIGWRFAIYEYQAFLTELVKNFEFSMDPTIQVRREPGLVIKTEQDLKIGKGFESKEREEKKTGNIQTLREDREDHESMKMPLRVVPLDQM
;
A
#
# COMPACT_ATOMS: atom_id res chain seq x y z
N MET A 1 -45.07 -12.12 -29.39
CA MET A 1 -43.80 -11.66 -28.80
C MET A 1 -44.01 -10.80 -27.55
N GLU A 2 -44.98 -9.89 -27.53
CA GLU A 2 -45.26 -9.02 -26.36
C GLU A 2 -45.64 -9.79 -25.08
N HIS A 3 -46.50 -10.81 -25.17
CA HIS A 3 -46.86 -11.63 -24.00
C HIS A 3 -45.66 -12.38 -23.40
N LEU A 4 -44.72 -12.85 -24.23
CA LEU A 4 -43.51 -13.53 -23.75
C LEU A 4 -42.59 -12.56 -23.01
N PHE A 5 -42.45 -11.32 -23.49
CA PHE A 5 -41.65 -10.29 -22.83
C PHE A 5 -42.23 -9.91 -21.46
N VAL A 6 -43.55 -9.70 -21.38
CA VAL A 6 -44.23 -9.38 -20.12
C VAL A 6 -44.14 -10.54 -19.13
N THR A 7 -44.35 -11.79 -19.57
CA THR A 7 -44.19 -12.96 -18.70
C THR A 7 -42.76 -13.12 -18.20
N CYS A 8 -41.75 -12.94 -19.07
CA CYS A 8 -40.35 -12.96 -18.65
C CYS A 8 -40.01 -11.84 -17.66
N ALA A 9 -40.55 -10.63 -17.85
CA ALA A 9 -40.35 -9.52 -16.92
C ALA A 9 -41.00 -9.77 -15.55
N ILE A 10 -42.20 -10.35 -15.51
CA ILE A 10 -42.89 -10.72 -14.26
C ILE A 10 -42.16 -11.85 -13.55
N LEU A 11 -41.76 -12.91 -14.27
CA LEU A 11 -40.98 -14.01 -13.68
C LEU A 11 -39.63 -13.53 -13.16
N PHE A 12 -38.96 -12.61 -13.87
CA PHE A 12 -37.74 -11.96 -13.41
C PHE A 12 -37.99 -11.12 -12.15
N ALA A 13 -39.07 -10.33 -12.09
CA ALA A 13 -39.44 -9.55 -10.92
C ALA A 13 -39.77 -10.43 -9.72
N LEU A 14 -40.55 -11.50 -9.89
CA LEU A 14 -40.86 -12.48 -8.84
C LEU A 14 -39.62 -13.22 -8.36
N TYR A 15 -38.75 -13.67 -9.29
CA TYR A 15 -37.46 -14.25 -8.97
C TYR A 15 -36.58 -13.27 -8.19
N TYR A 16 -36.50 -12.02 -8.63
CA TYR A 16 -35.73 -10.97 -7.96
C TYR A 16 -36.25 -10.68 -6.55
N VAL A 17 -37.56 -10.58 -6.36
CA VAL A 17 -38.20 -10.37 -5.05
C VAL A 17 -37.98 -11.58 -4.15
N TYR A 18 -38.25 -12.79 -4.63
CA TYR A 18 -37.99 -14.04 -3.90
C TYR A 18 -36.54 -14.14 -3.47
N HIS A 19 -35.61 -13.94 -4.41
CA HIS A 19 -34.18 -14.02 -4.14
C HIS A 19 -33.70 -12.90 -3.22
N ARG A 20 -34.34 -11.72 -3.24
CA ARG A 20 -34.05 -10.63 -2.30
C ARG A 20 -34.57 -10.93 -0.88
N TRP A 21 -35.67 -11.65 -0.74
CA TRP A 21 -36.25 -12.02 0.55
C TRP A 21 -35.62 -13.27 1.18
N THR A 22 -35.14 -14.22 0.38
CA THR A 22 -34.57 -15.49 0.88
C THR A 22 -33.06 -15.47 1.07
N ARG A 23 -32.36 -14.46 0.54
CA ARG A 23 -30.90 -14.35 0.66
C ARG A 23 -30.49 -13.85 2.04
N ILE A 24 -29.35 -14.34 2.52
CA ILE A 24 -28.66 -13.79 3.68
C ILE A 24 -28.51 -12.27 3.51
N SER A 25 -29.05 -11.51 4.46
CA SER A 25 -29.05 -10.05 4.43
C SER A 25 -28.14 -9.53 5.54
N VAL A 26 -27.23 -8.63 5.16
CA VAL A 26 -26.41 -7.86 6.10
C VAL A 26 -27.06 -6.53 6.47
N ALA A 27 -28.33 -6.32 6.07
CA ALA A 27 -28.99 -5.03 6.23
C ALA A 27 -29.29 -4.63 7.69
N ASP A 28 -29.22 -5.60 8.59
CA ASP A 28 -29.44 -5.41 10.03
C ASP A 28 -28.15 -5.01 10.77
N ILE A 29 -27.00 -4.98 10.08
CA ILE A 29 -25.72 -4.59 10.67
C ILE A 29 -25.66 -3.06 10.83
N PRO A 30 -25.26 -2.56 12.02
CA PRO A 30 -25.12 -1.13 12.27
C PRO A 30 -24.12 -0.46 11.34
N GLY A 31 -24.34 0.82 11.07
CA GLY A 31 -23.43 1.63 10.27
C GLY A 31 -23.98 3.03 10.02
N PRO A 32 -23.18 3.89 9.39
CA PRO A 32 -23.56 5.26 9.08
C PRO A 32 -24.81 5.32 8.19
N LYS A 33 -25.53 6.44 8.26
CA LYS A 33 -26.62 6.72 7.30
C LYS A 33 -26.02 7.13 5.95
N ALA A 34 -26.60 6.61 4.88
CA ALA A 34 -26.16 6.94 3.52
C ALA A 34 -26.47 8.38 3.15
N ASN A 35 -25.41 9.11 2.77
CA ASN A 35 -25.52 10.49 2.29
C ASN A 35 -26.10 10.56 0.86
N SER A 36 -25.97 9.48 0.07
CA SER A 36 -26.47 9.42 -1.31
C SER A 36 -26.79 7.99 -1.70
N PHE A 37 -27.89 7.77 -2.43
CA PHE A 37 -28.18 6.46 -3.03
C PHE A 37 -27.20 6.13 -4.18
N LEU A 38 -26.88 7.12 -5.02
CA LEU A 38 -26.03 6.91 -6.20
C LEU A 38 -24.58 6.61 -5.82
N LEU A 39 -24.06 7.31 -4.81
CA LEU A 39 -22.65 7.24 -4.45
C LEU A 39 -22.39 6.55 -3.09
N GLY A 40 -23.42 6.29 -2.28
CA GLY A 40 -23.25 5.73 -0.94
C GLY A 40 -22.35 6.60 -0.06
N GLU A 41 -21.61 5.96 0.86
CA GLU A 41 -20.52 6.59 1.61
C GLU A 41 -19.15 6.39 0.95
N LEU A 42 -19.08 5.92 -0.31
CA LEU A 42 -17.84 5.96 -1.12
C LEU A 42 -17.37 7.39 -1.38
N LEU A 43 -18.23 8.38 -1.17
CA LEU A 43 -17.83 9.77 -1.09
C LEU A 43 -16.98 10.04 0.14
N VAL A 44 -17.30 9.50 1.33
CA VAL A 44 -16.63 9.80 2.62
C VAL A 44 -15.38 8.92 2.85
N ARG A 45 -15.14 7.96 1.95
CA ARG A 45 -14.03 7.03 2.06
C ARG A 45 -13.23 7.01 0.78
N PRO A 46 -11.90 7.19 0.85
CA PRO A 46 -11.07 7.03 -0.31
C PRO A 46 -11.16 5.60 -0.85
N TYR A 47 -11.79 5.48 -2.01
CA TYR A 47 -11.81 4.25 -2.77
C TYR A 47 -10.42 4.07 -3.41
N GLN A 48 -9.66 3.07 -2.96
CA GLN A 48 -8.43 2.68 -3.65
C GLN A 48 -8.85 2.28 -5.08
N ALA A 49 -8.65 3.07 -6.11
CA ALA A 49 -8.89 2.58 -7.47
C ALA A 49 -7.53 2.22 -8.08
N PRO A 50 -7.37 1.03 -8.67
CA PRO A 50 -6.12 0.70 -9.36
C PRO A 50 -5.87 1.57 -10.61
N PHE A 51 -6.85 2.39 -11.03
CA PHE A 51 -6.84 3.16 -12.28
C PHE A 51 -7.18 4.65 -12.14
N ALA A 52 -6.99 5.27 -10.96
CA ALA A 52 -7.30 6.69 -10.76
C ALA A 52 -6.30 7.62 -11.47
N ASN A 53 -6.38 7.70 -12.80
CA ASN A 53 -5.71 8.69 -13.66
C ASN A 53 -6.74 9.37 -14.57
N PHE A 54 -7.90 9.74 -14.01
CA PHE A 54 -8.93 10.49 -14.71
C PHE A 54 -9.03 11.89 -14.08
N LYS A 55 -8.69 12.92 -14.86
CA LYS A 55 -8.97 14.31 -14.53
C LYS A 55 -9.94 14.85 -15.57
N VAL A 56 -11.08 15.37 -15.12
CA VAL A 56 -11.98 16.21 -15.92
C VAL A 56 -11.99 17.61 -15.28
N PRO A 57 -11.92 18.72 -16.03
CA PRO A 57 -11.92 20.05 -15.45
C PRO A 57 -13.34 20.40 -14.96
N GLY A 58 -13.51 20.68 -13.66
CA GLY A 58 -14.80 21.13 -13.13
C GLY A 58 -14.94 21.00 -11.61
N HIS A 59 -15.00 22.18 -10.97
CA HIS A 59 -15.33 22.57 -9.59
C HIS A 59 -15.77 21.56 -8.51
N GLN A 60 -15.06 21.69 -7.38
CA GLN A 60 -15.44 21.54 -5.96
C GLN A 60 -15.69 20.12 -5.42
N ALA A 61 -14.59 19.58 -4.87
CA ALA A 61 -14.48 18.33 -4.13
C ALA A 61 -14.58 18.57 -2.63
N GLU A 62 -15.67 18.12 -2.01
CA GLU A 62 -15.85 18.18 -0.55
C GLU A 62 -15.99 16.80 0.10
N VAL A 63 -15.58 15.73 -0.60
CA VAL A 63 -15.61 14.38 0.00
C VAL A 63 -14.33 13.56 -0.19
N PHE A 64 -13.32 14.11 -0.86
CA PHE A 64 -11.92 13.66 -0.76
C PHE A 64 -11.08 14.46 0.26
N GLN A 65 -11.74 15.22 1.15
CA GLN A 65 -11.09 16.13 2.08
C GLN A 65 -10.66 15.48 3.42
N SER A 66 -11.11 14.27 3.76
CA SER A 66 -10.67 13.58 4.99
C SER A 66 -9.38 12.80 4.78
N GLN A 67 -8.60 12.67 5.86
CA GLN A 67 -7.35 11.92 5.85
C GLN A 67 -7.61 10.41 5.67
N ALA A 68 -6.69 9.69 5.05
CA ALA A 68 -6.81 8.25 4.91
C ALA A 68 -7.00 7.57 6.29
N ALA A 69 -7.93 6.62 6.36
CA ALA A 69 -8.36 5.88 7.55
C ALA A 69 -9.07 6.68 8.68
N GLU A 70 -9.17 8.01 8.60
CA GLU A 70 -9.86 8.82 9.62
C GLU A 70 -11.33 8.39 9.81
N THR A 71 -12.03 8.18 8.70
CA THR A 71 -13.41 7.67 8.69
C THR A 71 -13.51 6.25 9.27
N ASP A 72 -12.51 5.40 9.00
CA ASP A 72 -12.45 4.04 9.54
C ASP A 72 -12.39 4.10 11.09
N PHE A 73 -11.59 5.00 11.67
CA PHE A 73 -11.47 5.17 13.13
C PHE A 73 -12.75 5.71 13.75
N LYS A 74 -13.35 6.74 13.14
CA LYS A 74 -14.61 7.32 13.62
C LYS A 74 -15.72 6.28 13.69
N TRP A 75 -15.94 5.54 12.60
CA TRP A 75 -17.00 4.55 12.55
C TRP A 75 -16.70 3.33 13.42
N GLN A 76 -15.43 2.95 13.58
CA GLN A 76 -15.05 1.89 14.52
C GLN A 76 -15.37 2.25 15.96
N ALA A 77 -15.14 3.51 16.37
CA ALA A 77 -15.50 3.98 17.71
C ALA A 77 -17.01 4.01 17.93
N GLU A 78 -17.80 4.33 16.90
CA GLU A 78 -19.26 4.47 16.99
C GLU A 78 -20.00 3.12 16.87
N PHE A 79 -19.58 2.25 15.96
CA PHE A 79 -20.32 1.04 15.57
C PHE A 79 -19.57 -0.27 15.88
N GLY A 80 -18.30 -0.21 16.27
CA GLY A 80 -17.48 -1.38 16.60
C GLY A 80 -16.71 -1.96 15.40
N GLY A 81 -16.29 -3.22 15.52
CA GLY A 81 -15.35 -3.88 14.60
C GLY A 81 -15.93 -4.38 13.27
N VAL A 82 -17.25 -4.36 13.10
CA VAL A 82 -17.94 -4.77 11.86
C VAL A 82 -19.06 -3.79 11.56
N ILE A 83 -18.95 -3.11 10.42
CA ILE A 83 -19.78 -1.94 10.11
C ILE A 83 -20.34 -2.09 8.71
N ARG A 84 -21.64 -1.85 8.55
CA ARG A 84 -22.28 -1.79 7.24
C ARG A 84 -22.06 -0.44 6.59
N VAL A 85 -21.53 -0.44 5.37
CA VAL A 85 -21.31 0.77 4.57
C VAL A 85 -21.99 0.58 3.21
N LYS A 86 -22.68 1.60 2.72
CA LYS A 86 -23.26 1.64 1.38
C LYS A 86 -22.22 2.03 0.32
N GLY A 87 -22.12 1.17 -0.70
CA GLY A 87 -21.47 1.50 -1.95
C GLY A 87 -22.40 2.24 -2.91
N ILE A 88 -21.98 2.35 -4.17
CA ILE A 88 -22.81 2.91 -5.23
C ILE A 88 -24.12 2.11 -5.39
N LEU A 89 -25.16 2.79 -5.86
CA LEU A 89 -26.50 2.21 -6.07
C LEU A 89 -27.05 1.45 -4.84
N GLY A 90 -26.67 1.89 -3.63
CA GLY A 90 -27.14 1.32 -2.36
C GLY A 90 -26.61 -0.08 -2.03
N THR A 91 -25.57 -0.55 -2.73
CA THR A 91 -24.94 -1.86 -2.46
C THR A 91 -24.38 -1.95 -1.06
N ASP A 92 -24.53 -3.10 -0.39
CA ASP A 92 -24.02 -3.30 0.96
C ASP A 92 -22.56 -3.78 0.93
N ARG A 93 -21.70 -3.12 1.69
CA ARG A 93 -20.32 -3.53 2.00
C ARG A 93 -20.15 -3.68 3.52
N LEU A 94 -19.23 -4.53 3.94
CA LEU A 94 -18.85 -4.63 5.34
C LEU A 94 -17.44 -4.09 5.53
N LEU A 95 -17.29 -3.05 6.34
CA LEU A 95 -15.99 -2.61 6.86
C LEU A 95 -15.66 -3.47 8.07
N VAL A 96 -14.55 -4.21 8.01
CA VAL A 96 -14.19 -5.22 9.02
C VAL A 96 -12.82 -4.86 9.61
N SER A 97 -12.78 -4.59 10.92
CA SER A 97 -11.58 -4.46 11.75
C SER A 97 -11.55 -5.43 12.93
N ASP A 98 -12.59 -6.25 13.10
CA ASP A 98 -12.67 -7.29 14.14
C ASP A 98 -11.56 -8.34 13.97
N PRO A 99 -10.74 -8.60 15.02
CA PRO A 99 -9.62 -9.55 14.96
C PRO A 99 -9.99 -10.96 14.50
N LYS A 100 -11.10 -11.51 14.99
CA LYS A 100 -11.50 -12.90 14.71
C LYS A 100 -12.09 -13.03 13.31
N ALA A 101 -12.89 -12.04 12.89
CA ALA A 101 -13.43 -11.97 11.54
C ALA A 101 -12.30 -11.78 10.51
N LEU A 102 -11.33 -10.90 10.78
CA LEU A 102 -10.18 -10.72 9.91
C LEU A 102 -9.31 -11.98 9.85
N HIS A 103 -9.02 -12.62 10.98
CA HIS A 103 -8.28 -13.89 10.98
C HIS A 103 -8.98 -14.92 10.09
N HIS A 104 -10.31 -15.08 10.23
CA HIS A 104 -11.10 -15.97 9.39
C HIS A 104 -11.02 -15.58 7.90
N ILE A 105 -11.20 -14.30 7.57
CA ILE A 105 -11.12 -13.78 6.18
C ILE A 105 -9.81 -14.20 5.52
N PHE A 106 -8.68 -14.05 6.20
CA PHE A 106 -7.36 -14.36 5.63
C PHE A 106 -6.95 -15.84 5.76
N ALA A 107 -7.53 -16.58 6.70
CA ALA A 107 -7.31 -18.02 6.88
C ALA A 107 -8.18 -18.91 5.97
N SER A 108 -9.32 -18.40 5.48
CA SER A 108 -10.30 -19.12 4.65
C SER A 108 -9.84 -19.54 3.23
N GLY A 109 -8.53 -19.51 2.96
CA GLY A 109 -7.95 -19.87 1.66
C GLY A 109 -8.44 -18.96 0.54
N TYR A 110 -9.12 -19.54 -0.45
CA TYR A 110 -9.69 -18.82 -1.61
C TYR A 110 -11.21 -18.68 -1.54
N ASN A 111 -11.85 -19.06 -0.43
CA ASN A 111 -13.29 -18.84 -0.24
C ASN A 111 -13.62 -17.35 -0.07
N ILE A 112 -12.71 -16.59 0.54
CA ILE A 112 -12.77 -15.13 0.60
C ILE A 112 -11.58 -14.56 -0.18
N ARG A 113 -11.82 -14.26 -1.45
CA ARG A 113 -10.77 -13.87 -2.42
C ARG A 113 -10.79 -12.39 -2.74
N LYS A 114 -9.81 -11.89 -3.49
CA LYS A 114 -9.88 -10.56 -4.10
C LYS A 114 -11.09 -10.50 -5.04
N THR A 115 -11.76 -9.34 -5.10
CA THR A 115 -12.86 -9.13 -6.04
C THR A 115 -12.33 -9.11 -7.48
N ASP A 116 -13.17 -9.47 -8.45
CA ASP A 116 -12.73 -9.52 -9.86
C ASP A 116 -12.28 -8.16 -10.37
N PHE A 117 -12.95 -7.09 -9.95
CA PHE A 117 -12.53 -5.72 -10.19
C PHE A 117 -11.10 -5.44 -9.73
N ARG A 118 -10.72 -5.96 -8.56
CA ARG A 118 -9.35 -5.82 -8.03
C ARG A 118 -8.33 -6.64 -8.78
N LEU A 119 -8.68 -7.87 -9.13
CA LEU A 119 -7.80 -8.77 -9.86
C LEU A 119 -7.45 -8.17 -11.23
N GLU A 120 -8.46 -7.73 -11.99
CA GLU A 120 -8.24 -7.08 -13.28
C GLU A 120 -7.52 -5.74 -13.15
N GLY A 121 -7.82 -5.01 -12.07
CA GLY A 121 -7.00 -3.94 -11.50
C GLY A 121 -5.50 -4.21 -11.57
N THR A 122 -5.09 -5.25 -10.87
CA THR A 122 -3.70 -5.65 -10.75
C THR A 122 -3.12 -6.20 -12.05
N ARG A 123 -3.91 -6.92 -12.86
CA ARG A 123 -3.45 -7.49 -14.13
C ARG A 123 -2.99 -6.43 -15.11
N ILE A 124 -3.66 -5.29 -15.17
CA ILE A 124 -3.29 -4.20 -16.08
C ILE A 124 -2.01 -3.50 -15.63
N LEU A 125 -1.79 -3.45 -14.32
CA LEU A 125 -0.60 -2.79 -13.76
C LEU A 125 0.65 -3.67 -13.86
N THR A 126 0.51 -4.98 -13.70
CA THR A 126 1.65 -5.90 -13.47
C THR A 126 1.61 -7.18 -14.31
N GLY A 127 0.63 -7.35 -15.20
CA GLY A 127 0.45 -8.56 -15.98
C GLY A 127 -0.09 -9.76 -15.16
N PRO A 128 0.02 -11.00 -15.68
CA PRO A 128 -0.45 -12.22 -15.00
C PRO A 128 0.46 -12.69 -13.85
N GLY A 129 0.96 -11.75 -13.03
CA GLY A 129 1.90 -12.02 -11.94
C GLY A 129 1.22 -12.43 -10.63
N LEU A 130 2.02 -12.61 -9.57
CA LEU A 130 1.52 -13.08 -8.26
C LEU A 130 0.40 -12.19 -7.69
N GLY A 131 0.44 -10.89 -8.00
CA GLY A 131 -0.60 -9.95 -7.60
C GLY A 131 -1.97 -10.25 -8.21
N TYR A 132 -2.01 -10.73 -9.46
CA TYR A 132 -3.21 -11.10 -10.22
C TYR A 132 -3.66 -12.54 -9.97
N ALA A 133 -2.72 -13.47 -9.78
CA ALA A 133 -3.06 -14.88 -9.68
C ALA A 133 -4.07 -15.17 -8.55
N ASP A 134 -4.96 -16.14 -8.76
CA ASP A 134 -5.95 -16.62 -7.79
C ASP A 134 -6.04 -18.16 -7.79
N GLY A 135 -6.56 -18.74 -6.70
CA GLY A 135 -6.71 -20.19 -6.56
C GLY A 135 -5.39 -20.96 -6.72
N GLU A 136 -5.46 -22.07 -7.45
CA GLU A 136 -4.30 -22.92 -7.74
C GLU A 136 -3.16 -22.17 -8.45
N ASN A 137 -3.48 -21.23 -9.35
CA ASN A 137 -2.46 -20.43 -10.02
C ASN A 137 -1.68 -19.57 -9.01
N HIS A 138 -2.37 -18.94 -8.05
CA HIS A 138 -1.71 -18.18 -7.00
C HIS A 138 -0.83 -19.07 -6.12
N HIS A 139 -1.35 -20.23 -5.71
CA HIS A 139 -0.59 -21.18 -4.90
C HIS A 139 0.70 -21.63 -5.62
N ARG A 140 0.59 -22.03 -6.90
CA ARG A 140 1.70 -22.41 -7.77
C ARG A 140 2.73 -21.29 -7.92
N GLN A 141 2.29 -20.09 -8.30
CA GLN A 141 3.19 -18.95 -8.47
C GLN A 141 3.89 -18.59 -7.16
N ARG A 142 3.17 -18.57 -6.03
CA ARG A 142 3.74 -18.27 -4.71
C ARG A 142 4.81 -19.29 -4.33
N LYS A 143 4.57 -20.58 -4.59
CA LYS A 143 5.54 -21.64 -4.29
C LYS A 143 6.87 -21.42 -5.05
N ILE A 144 6.81 -21.04 -6.32
CA ILE A 144 8.00 -20.76 -7.14
C ILE A 144 8.73 -19.50 -6.69
N ASN A 145 8.01 -18.47 -6.26
CA ASN A 145 8.62 -17.23 -5.77
C ASN A 145 9.24 -17.37 -4.38
N SER A 146 8.71 -18.26 -3.52
CA SER A 146 9.05 -18.33 -2.09
C SER A 146 10.55 -18.46 -1.76
N PRO A 147 11.38 -19.22 -2.50
CA PRO A 147 12.81 -19.33 -2.22
C PRO A 147 13.56 -17.99 -2.22
N ALA A 148 13.17 -17.05 -3.09
CA ALA A 148 13.83 -15.74 -3.18
C ALA A 148 13.50 -14.83 -1.99
N PHE A 149 12.43 -15.11 -1.25
CA PHE A 149 11.97 -14.35 -0.08
C PHE A 149 12.11 -15.14 1.24
N GLY A 150 12.86 -16.25 1.21
CA GLY A 150 13.16 -17.05 2.39
C GLY A 150 14.12 -16.33 3.34
N MET A 151 14.10 -16.70 4.63
CA MET A 151 14.89 -16.04 5.68
C MET A 151 16.39 -15.98 5.36
N ALA A 152 17.00 -17.10 4.94
CA ALA A 152 18.42 -17.15 4.60
C ALA A 152 18.77 -16.19 3.45
N GLN A 153 17.89 -16.11 2.45
CA GLN A 153 18.13 -15.27 1.30
C GLN A 153 17.96 -13.79 1.64
N THR A 154 16.91 -13.43 2.37
CA THR A 154 16.71 -12.05 2.81
C THR A 154 17.87 -11.54 3.65
N ARG A 155 18.40 -12.35 4.58
CA ARG A 155 19.56 -11.96 5.39
C ARG A 155 20.81 -11.73 4.55
N SER A 156 20.95 -12.41 3.42
CA SER A 156 22.09 -12.21 2.51
C SER A 156 22.06 -10.89 1.74
N TYR A 157 20.93 -10.17 1.73
CA TYR A 157 20.82 -8.85 1.11
C TYR A 157 21.24 -7.70 2.02
N VAL A 158 21.43 -7.94 3.32
CA VAL A 158 21.84 -6.91 4.29
C VAL A 158 23.08 -6.13 3.86
N PRO A 159 24.19 -6.76 3.41
CA PRO A 159 25.36 -6.02 2.94
C PRO A 159 25.05 -5.11 1.75
N ILE A 160 24.12 -5.50 0.87
CA ILE A 160 23.72 -4.67 -0.27
C ILE A 160 22.96 -3.42 0.21
N TYR A 161 22.03 -3.58 1.16
CA TYR A 161 21.33 -2.42 1.75
C TYR A 161 22.31 -1.45 2.43
N LEU A 162 23.32 -1.98 3.14
CA LEU A 162 24.35 -1.17 3.78
C LEU A 162 25.29 -0.51 2.76
N ALA A 163 25.60 -1.16 1.64
CA ALA A 163 26.37 -0.55 0.55
C ALA A 163 25.62 0.63 -0.09
N TYR A 164 24.28 0.59 -0.10
CA TYR A 164 23.42 1.71 -0.50
C TYR A 164 23.35 2.86 0.53
N ALA A 165 24.17 2.82 1.59
CA ALA A 165 24.42 3.99 2.44
C ALA A 165 25.07 5.17 1.70
N ASN A 166 25.36 5.05 0.40
CA ASN A 166 25.67 6.19 -0.49
C ASN A 166 24.68 7.35 -0.36
N LEU A 167 23.43 7.08 0.03
CA LEU A 167 22.47 8.08 0.48
C LEU A 167 23.08 9.09 1.47
N CYS A 168 23.73 8.59 2.51
CA CYS A 168 24.35 9.40 3.54
C CYS A 168 25.53 10.20 2.99
N THR A 169 26.29 9.64 2.05
CA THR A 169 27.38 10.35 1.36
C THR A 169 26.82 11.50 0.53
N GLU A 170 25.81 11.25 -0.30
CA GLU A 170 25.17 12.27 -1.14
C GLU A 170 24.57 13.40 -0.29
N TRP A 171 23.88 13.07 0.81
CA TRP A 171 23.32 14.09 1.70
C TRP A 171 24.42 14.90 2.40
N LYS A 172 25.51 14.27 2.84
CA LYS A 172 26.69 14.96 3.40
C LYS A 172 27.38 15.86 2.38
N GLU A 173 27.47 15.44 1.12
CA GLU A 173 28.01 16.28 0.04
C GLU A 173 27.12 17.48 -0.24
N ARG A 174 25.78 17.28 -0.28
CA ARG A 174 24.81 18.37 -0.43
C ARG A 174 24.84 19.37 0.72
N LEU A 175 25.20 18.92 1.93
CA LEU A 175 25.43 19.80 3.06
C LEU A 175 26.59 20.75 2.81
N GLY A 176 27.67 20.34 2.12
CA GLY A 176 28.68 21.26 1.59
C GLY A 176 29.34 22.22 2.58
N GLY A 177 29.23 21.96 3.90
CA GLY A 177 29.67 22.85 4.99
C GLY A 177 28.54 23.61 5.72
N ASP A 178 27.31 23.59 5.20
CA ASP A 178 26.12 24.09 5.89
C ASP A 178 25.76 23.21 7.09
N THR A 179 25.26 23.85 8.15
CA THR A 179 24.77 23.14 9.36
C THR A 179 23.53 22.30 9.10
N SER A 180 22.81 22.56 7.99
CA SER A 180 21.65 21.76 7.62
C SER A 180 21.17 21.93 6.18
N ILE A 181 20.60 20.87 5.62
CA ILE A 181 19.88 20.90 4.32
C ILE A 181 18.39 20.61 4.50
N VAL A 182 17.62 21.04 3.51
CA VAL A 182 16.19 20.76 3.38
C VAL A 182 15.98 19.71 2.29
N VAL A 183 15.41 18.55 2.64
CA VAL A 183 15.17 17.44 1.68
C VAL A 183 13.69 17.11 1.56
N ASP A 184 13.17 17.04 0.33
CA ASP A 184 11.84 16.51 0.05
C ASP A 184 11.85 14.97 0.12
N THR A 185 11.65 14.45 1.34
CA THR A 185 11.83 13.01 1.60
C THR A 185 10.94 12.07 0.77
N PRO A 186 9.64 12.34 0.52
CA PRO A 186 8.80 11.38 -0.21
C PRO A 186 9.26 11.20 -1.67
N SER A 187 9.60 12.30 -2.35
CA SER A 187 10.13 12.27 -3.72
C SER A 187 11.51 11.64 -3.80
N TYR A 188 12.37 11.97 -2.83
CA TYR A 188 13.72 11.39 -2.76
C TYR A 188 13.66 9.89 -2.50
N PHE A 189 12.97 9.45 -1.44
CA PHE A 189 12.89 8.03 -1.08
C PHE A 189 12.25 7.18 -2.18
N THR A 190 11.26 7.69 -2.90
CA THR A 190 10.66 6.95 -4.02
C THR A 190 11.70 6.59 -5.09
N ARG A 191 12.59 7.53 -5.44
CA ARG A 191 13.68 7.31 -6.41
C ARG A 191 14.78 6.42 -5.83
N PHE A 192 15.18 6.69 -4.59
CA PHE A 192 16.20 5.90 -3.90
C PHE A 192 15.82 4.41 -3.78
N PHE A 193 14.63 4.10 -3.27
CA PHE A 193 14.17 2.72 -3.13
C PHE A 193 13.92 2.04 -4.49
N LEU A 194 13.70 2.82 -5.56
CA LEU A 194 13.66 2.28 -6.92
C LEU A 194 15.03 1.76 -7.35
N ASP A 195 16.11 2.50 -7.08
CA ASP A 195 17.48 2.03 -7.35
C ASP A 195 17.84 0.82 -6.50
N VAL A 196 17.49 0.83 -5.20
CA VAL A 196 17.75 -0.30 -4.30
C VAL A 196 17.05 -1.59 -4.78
N ILE A 197 15.76 -1.53 -5.13
CA ILE A 197 15.06 -2.72 -5.63
C ILE A 197 15.63 -3.13 -7.00
N GLY A 198 16.08 -2.18 -7.82
CA GLY A 198 16.83 -2.43 -9.06
C GLY A 198 18.00 -3.34 -8.85
N GLU A 199 18.89 -2.99 -7.94
CA GLU A 199 20.11 -3.75 -7.71
C GLU A 199 19.83 -5.07 -6.98
N VAL A 200 19.04 -5.04 -5.90
CA VAL A 200 18.84 -6.25 -5.07
C VAL A 200 17.96 -7.28 -5.78
N ALA A 201 16.91 -6.84 -6.49
CA ALA A 201 15.98 -7.76 -7.12
C ALA A 201 16.36 -8.13 -8.56
N PHE A 202 17.04 -7.24 -9.28
CA PHE A 202 17.32 -7.39 -10.71
C PHE A 202 18.80 -7.29 -11.06
N ASP A 203 19.67 -6.87 -10.13
CA ASP A 203 21.07 -6.55 -10.40
C ASP A 203 21.17 -5.58 -11.60
N TYR A 204 20.36 -4.52 -11.53
CA TYR A 204 20.23 -3.47 -12.52
C TYR A 204 20.23 -2.09 -11.82
N GLN A 205 21.02 -1.15 -12.34
CA GLN A 205 21.08 0.22 -11.81
C GLN A 205 20.19 1.13 -12.66
N PHE A 206 19.12 1.69 -12.08
CA PHE A 206 18.22 2.61 -12.79
C PHE A 206 18.76 4.04 -12.87
N GLY A 207 19.59 4.45 -11.92
CA GLY A 207 20.10 5.83 -11.83
C GLY A 207 18.99 6.84 -11.51
N ALA A 208 17.96 6.42 -10.77
CA ALA A 208 16.81 7.25 -10.45
C ALA A 208 17.18 8.43 -9.53
N THR A 209 18.18 8.29 -8.66
CA THR A 209 18.71 9.38 -7.83
C THR A 209 19.53 10.40 -8.62
N ASP A 210 20.23 9.97 -9.67
CA ASP A 210 21.19 10.79 -10.41
C ASP A 210 20.55 11.66 -11.50
N ASN A 211 19.20 11.69 -11.56
CA ASN A 211 18.44 12.21 -12.70
C ASN A 211 18.95 11.62 -14.04
N ALA A 212 19.47 10.39 -14.03
CA ALA A 212 19.87 9.74 -15.25
C ALA A 212 18.63 9.61 -16.13
N ASN A 213 18.72 10.05 -17.38
CA ASN A 213 17.68 9.89 -18.39
C ASN A 213 17.56 8.41 -18.81
N ASP A 214 17.54 7.46 -17.86
CA ASP A 214 17.20 6.08 -18.16
C ASP A 214 15.70 6.06 -18.52
N PRO A 215 15.35 5.64 -19.76
CA PRO A 215 13.96 5.56 -20.20
C PRO A 215 13.10 4.71 -19.26
N LEU A 216 13.68 3.72 -18.58
CA LEU A 216 13.01 2.84 -17.64
C LEU A 216 12.75 3.50 -16.29
N ALA A 217 13.69 4.29 -15.77
CA ALA A 217 13.47 5.08 -14.54
C ALA A 217 12.38 6.13 -14.76
N ALA A 218 12.41 6.82 -15.90
CA ALA A 218 11.38 7.78 -16.31
C ALA A 218 10.02 7.10 -16.54
N ILE A 219 10.01 5.92 -17.15
CA ILE A 219 8.79 5.14 -17.35
C ILE A 219 8.25 4.66 -16.01
N LEU A 220 9.04 4.02 -15.14
CA LEU A 220 8.64 3.55 -13.80
C LEU A 220 8.12 4.70 -12.94
N SER A 221 8.77 5.86 -12.96
CA SER A 221 8.31 7.08 -12.30
C SER A 221 7.01 7.63 -12.92
N SER A 222 6.79 7.45 -14.23
CA SER A 222 5.52 7.76 -14.92
C SER A 222 4.44 6.67 -14.75
N VAL A 223 4.84 5.46 -14.35
CA VAL A 223 3.96 4.34 -14.02
C VAL A 223 3.39 4.50 -12.64
N VAL A 224 4.11 5.15 -11.70
CA VAL A 224 3.53 5.61 -10.43
C VAL A 224 2.28 6.39 -10.84
N PRO A 225 1.07 5.81 -10.65
CA PRO A 225 -0.13 6.53 -10.97
C PRO A 225 0.00 7.87 -10.25
N LYS A 226 -0.24 8.98 -10.96
CA LYS A 226 -0.47 10.23 -10.25
C LYS A 226 -1.73 9.94 -9.46
N PHE A 227 -1.58 9.50 -8.22
CA PHE A 227 -2.64 9.04 -7.32
C PHE A 227 -3.41 10.27 -6.88
N THR A 228 -4.04 10.90 -7.86
CA THR A 228 -4.88 12.05 -7.66
C THR A 228 -6.18 11.52 -7.14
N THR A 229 -6.73 12.23 -6.17
CA THR A 229 -8.10 12.04 -5.70
C THR A 229 -9.04 11.96 -6.91
N PRO A 230 -9.68 10.79 -7.16
CA PRO A 230 -10.61 10.66 -8.29
C PRO A 230 -11.72 11.69 -8.18
N SER A 231 -12.27 12.19 -9.28
CA SER A 231 -13.47 13.02 -9.19
C SER A 231 -14.68 12.19 -8.69
N LYS A 232 -15.76 12.85 -8.26
CA LYS A 232 -17.02 12.16 -7.91
C LYS A 232 -17.55 11.31 -9.06
N PHE A 233 -17.37 11.78 -10.30
CA PHE A 233 -17.74 11.04 -11.50
C PHE A 233 -16.85 9.81 -11.71
N ASP A 234 -15.55 9.90 -11.40
CA ASP A 234 -14.65 8.76 -11.50
C ASP A 234 -15.00 7.67 -10.48
N ILE A 235 -15.31 8.04 -9.22
CA ILE A 235 -15.83 7.08 -8.24
C ILE A 235 -17.09 6.41 -8.76
N PHE A 236 -18.03 7.18 -9.33
CA PHE A 236 -19.27 6.65 -9.88
C PHE A 236 -19.01 5.62 -10.98
N VAL A 237 -18.18 5.98 -11.96
CA VAL A 237 -17.82 5.10 -13.08
C VAL A 237 -17.10 3.85 -12.58
N LEU A 238 -16.13 3.98 -11.68
CA LEU A 238 -15.40 2.85 -11.10
C LEU A 238 -16.33 1.95 -10.28
N GLY A 239 -17.26 2.53 -9.53
CA GLY A 239 -18.29 1.79 -8.83
C GLY A 239 -19.17 1.00 -9.80
N LEU A 240 -19.62 1.62 -10.90
CA LEU A 240 -20.43 0.95 -11.91
C LEU A 240 -19.68 -0.22 -12.54
N LEU A 241 -18.39 -0.04 -12.80
CA LEU A 241 -17.51 -1.09 -13.30
C LEU A 241 -17.34 -2.25 -12.30
N GLU A 242 -17.34 -1.99 -10.99
CA GLU A 242 -17.33 -3.03 -9.97
C GLU A 242 -18.63 -3.87 -9.95
N LEU A 243 -19.75 -3.30 -10.43
CA LEU A 243 -21.03 -4.01 -10.59
C LEU A 243 -21.19 -4.68 -11.97
N ALA A 244 -20.38 -4.30 -12.95
CA ALA A 244 -20.48 -4.82 -14.30
C ALA A 244 -20.08 -6.30 -14.37
N PRO A 245 -20.70 -7.11 -15.26
CA PRO A 245 -20.21 -8.45 -15.55
C PRO A 245 -18.74 -8.42 -15.98
N VAL A 246 -17.95 -9.40 -15.53
CA VAL A 246 -16.51 -9.48 -15.79
C VAL A 246 -16.15 -9.29 -17.29
N PRO A 247 -16.86 -9.87 -18.27
CA PRO A 247 -16.54 -9.65 -19.68
C PRO A 247 -16.67 -8.18 -20.13
N LEU A 248 -17.67 -7.46 -19.61
CA LEU A 248 -17.88 -6.05 -19.92
C LEU A 248 -16.81 -5.18 -19.27
N LEU A 249 -16.46 -5.49 -18.02
CA LEU A 249 -15.34 -4.87 -17.31
C LEU A 249 -14.03 -5.01 -18.09
N LEU A 250 -13.73 -6.24 -18.53
CA LEU A 250 -12.55 -6.58 -19.33
C LEU A 250 -12.53 -5.82 -20.66
N ALA A 251 -13.67 -5.79 -21.38
CA ALA A 251 -13.78 -5.07 -22.64
C ALA A 251 -13.56 -3.57 -22.44
N PHE A 252 -14.19 -2.97 -21.41
CA PHE A 252 -14.01 -1.57 -21.09
C PHE A 252 -12.55 -1.25 -20.79
N MET A 253 -11.90 -1.99 -19.89
CA MET A 253 -10.51 -1.72 -19.53
C MET A 253 -9.53 -1.92 -20.71
N ARG A 254 -9.80 -2.89 -21.58
CA ARG A 254 -8.94 -3.19 -22.75
C ARG A 254 -9.08 -2.14 -23.86
N TYR A 255 -10.30 -1.67 -24.13
CA TYR A 255 -10.58 -0.87 -25.33
C TYR A 255 -10.95 0.59 -25.04
N ALA A 256 -11.16 0.99 -23.78
CA ALA A 256 -11.52 2.37 -23.45
C ALA A 256 -10.48 3.37 -24.00
N PRO A 257 -10.90 4.37 -24.79
CA PRO A 257 -10.01 5.33 -25.44
C PRO A 257 -9.64 6.50 -24.52
N THR A 258 -9.48 6.26 -23.22
CA THR A 258 -9.20 7.32 -22.26
C THR A 258 -7.68 7.51 -22.13
N LYS A 259 -7.23 8.73 -21.79
CA LYS A 259 -5.79 9.02 -21.62
C LYS A 259 -5.15 8.10 -20.57
N GLY A 260 -5.83 7.87 -19.45
CA GLY A 260 -5.37 6.98 -18.38
C GLY A 260 -5.13 5.54 -18.85
N PHE A 261 -6.13 4.90 -19.48
CA PHE A 261 -5.97 3.52 -19.95
C PHE A 261 -5.00 3.40 -21.14
N ARG A 262 -4.90 4.43 -22.02
CA ARG A 262 -3.85 4.46 -23.06
C ARG A 262 -2.46 4.49 -22.44
N ASN A 263 -2.25 5.32 -21.40
CA ASN A 263 -0.99 5.40 -20.69
C ASN A 263 -0.66 4.07 -20.02
N SER A 264 -1.59 3.48 -19.28
CA SER A 264 -1.39 2.17 -18.63
C SER A 264 -1.01 1.07 -19.64
N ARG A 265 -1.64 1.02 -20.82
CA ARG A 265 -1.27 0.06 -21.88
C ARG A 265 0.07 0.36 -22.55
N HIS A 266 0.49 1.63 -22.60
CA HIS A 266 1.83 1.99 -23.11
C HIS A 266 2.90 1.53 -22.11
N VAL A 267 2.69 1.88 -20.86
CA VAL A 267 3.49 1.48 -19.71
C VAL A 267 3.65 -0.04 -19.63
N GLU A 268 2.55 -0.80 -19.66
CA GLU A 268 2.57 -2.27 -19.61
C GLU A 268 3.45 -2.84 -20.74
N ARG A 269 3.33 -2.31 -21.96
CA ARG A 269 4.14 -2.77 -23.11
C ARG A 269 5.62 -2.53 -22.89
N VAL A 270 6.02 -1.35 -22.42
CA VAL A 270 7.44 -1.06 -22.19
C VAL A 270 7.99 -1.86 -21.01
N ALA A 271 7.25 -1.91 -19.89
CA ALA A 271 7.63 -2.71 -18.73
C ALA A 271 7.79 -4.19 -19.09
N THR A 272 6.94 -4.72 -19.97
CA THR A 272 7.03 -6.10 -20.47
C THR A 272 8.26 -6.31 -21.35
N ALA A 273 8.60 -5.35 -22.21
CA ALA A 273 9.79 -5.44 -23.06
C ALA A 273 11.09 -5.49 -22.24
N VAL A 274 11.18 -4.66 -21.20
CA VAL A 274 12.32 -4.69 -20.28
C VAL A 274 12.34 -5.98 -19.46
N ALA A 275 11.19 -6.38 -18.91
CA ALA A 275 11.11 -7.60 -18.13
C ALA A 275 11.51 -8.83 -18.95
N LYS A 276 11.16 -8.85 -20.24
CA LYS A 276 11.63 -9.86 -21.18
C LYS A 276 13.15 -9.86 -21.28
N ARG A 277 13.77 -8.72 -21.57
CA ARG A 277 15.23 -8.58 -21.69
C ARG A 277 15.96 -9.09 -20.44
N LEU A 278 15.57 -8.61 -19.25
CA LEU A 278 16.26 -9.00 -18.01
C LEU A 278 16.06 -10.49 -17.69
N VAL A 279 14.88 -11.06 -17.91
CA VAL A 279 14.65 -12.50 -17.68
C VAL A 279 15.47 -13.36 -18.64
N GLU A 280 15.60 -12.94 -19.91
CA GLU A 280 16.46 -13.61 -20.89
C GLU A 280 17.93 -13.57 -20.45
N GLU A 281 18.45 -12.40 -20.06
CA GLU A 281 19.81 -12.25 -19.53
C GLU A 281 20.07 -13.14 -18.30
N LYS A 282 19.12 -13.19 -17.34
CA LYS A 282 19.25 -14.07 -16.16
C LYS A 282 19.20 -15.55 -16.53
N SER A 283 18.38 -15.94 -17.50
CA SER A 283 18.29 -17.33 -17.98
C SER A 283 19.60 -17.75 -18.67
N GLU A 284 20.18 -16.90 -19.51
CA GLU A 284 21.47 -17.15 -20.15
C GLU A 284 22.60 -17.26 -19.12
N ALA A 285 22.64 -16.37 -18.13
CA ALA A 285 23.60 -16.42 -17.04
C ALA A 285 23.48 -17.72 -16.23
N LEU A 286 22.25 -18.20 -15.97
CA LEU A 286 22.02 -19.47 -15.31
C LEU A 286 22.58 -20.65 -16.12
N MET A 287 22.31 -20.69 -17.43
CA MET A 287 22.82 -21.75 -18.31
C MET A 287 24.34 -21.73 -18.42
N ALA A 288 24.96 -20.54 -18.34
CA ALA A 288 26.41 -20.37 -18.35
C ALA A 288 27.08 -20.65 -16.98
N GLY A 289 26.31 -21.05 -15.94
CA GLY A 289 26.85 -21.26 -14.60
C GLY A 289 27.27 -19.97 -13.87
N LYS A 290 26.84 -18.81 -14.37
CA LYS A 290 27.16 -17.46 -13.86
C LYS A 290 25.97 -16.78 -13.17
N SER A 291 24.97 -17.56 -12.74
CA SER A 291 23.80 -17.03 -12.04
C SER A 291 24.20 -16.29 -10.76
N LYS A 292 23.71 -15.05 -10.63
CA LYS A 292 23.81 -14.28 -9.38
C LYS A 292 22.75 -14.73 -8.37
N ARG A 293 22.73 -14.08 -7.20
CA ARG A 293 21.80 -14.34 -6.09
C ARG A 293 20.72 -13.25 -5.91
N ASP A 294 20.55 -12.39 -6.91
CA ASP A 294 19.42 -11.45 -6.95
C ASP A 294 18.07 -12.22 -7.03
N ILE A 295 16.99 -11.54 -6.65
CA ILE A 295 15.66 -12.16 -6.55
C ILE A 295 15.25 -12.82 -7.87
N MET A 296 15.47 -12.14 -9.01
CA MET A 296 15.08 -12.68 -10.31
C MET A 296 15.95 -13.86 -10.74
N SER A 297 17.25 -13.84 -10.51
CA SER A 297 18.12 -15.00 -10.74
C SER A 297 17.64 -16.23 -9.97
N LEU A 298 17.25 -16.05 -8.70
CA LEU A 298 16.72 -17.14 -7.87
C LEU A 298 15.36 -17.63 -8.36
N LEU A 299 14.50 -16.73 -8.83
CA LEU A 299 13.20 -17.06 -9.37
C LEU A 299 13.33 -17.83 -10.69
N VAL A 300 14.20 -17.39 -11.60
CA VAL A 300 14.53 -18.10 -12.85
C VAL A 300 15.10 -19.48 -12.56
N LYS A 301 16.02 -19.59 -11.58
CA LYS A 301 16.54 -20.88 -11.13
C LYS A 301 15.47 -21.78 -10.54
N ALA A 302 14.63 -21.26 -9.65
CA ALA A 302 13.52 -22.02 -9.04
C ALA A 302 12.52 -22.49 -10.09
N ASN A 303 12.24 -21.67 -11.11
CA ASN A 303 11.38 -22.01 -12.21
C ASN A 303 11.98 -23.09 -13.12
N ALA A 304 13.29 -23.02 -13.41
CA ALA A 304 13.98 -24.03 -14.21
C ALA A 304 14.06 -25.40 -13.50
N SER A 305 14.17 -25.40 -12.17
CA SER A 305 14.22 -26.61 -11.34
C SER A 305 12.84 -27.19 -10.98
N ALA A 306 11.74 -26.52 -11.30
CA ALA A 306 10.41 -26.97 -10.93
C ALA A 306 9.88 -28.06 -11.90
N ASP A 307 8.84 -28.79 -11.47
CA ASP A 307 8.12 -29.72 -12.35
C ASP A 307 7.60 -28.93 -13.56
N PRO A 308 7.80 -29.40 -14.82
CA PRO A 308 7.32 -28.72 -16.01
C PRO A 308 5.83 -28.32 -15.96
N ARG A 309 4.98 -29.07 -15.26
CA ARG A 309 3.55 -28.75 -15.07
C ARG A 309 3.31 -27.59 -14.10
N SER A 310 4.26 -27.35 -13.21
CA SER A 310 4.23 -26.28 -12.22
C SER A 310 4.93 -25.00 -12.67
N ASN A 311 5.76 -25.05 -13.72
CA ASN A 311 6.54 -23.91 -14.20
C ASN A 311 5.66 -22.70 -14.54
N LEU A 312 6.22 -21.53 -14.28
CA LEU A 312 5.76 -20.25 -14.78
C LEU A 312 5.99 -20.20 -16.29
N SER A 313 4.97 -19.79 -17.01
CA SER A 313 5.12 -19.38 -18.41
C SER A 313 6.00 -18.13 -18.52
N ALA A 314 6.52 -17.87 -19.72
CA ALA A 314 7.33 -16.67 -19.98
C ALA A 314 6.59 -15.38 -19.58
N ASN A 315 5.31 -15.26 -19.91
CA ASN A 315 4.50 -14.10 -19.54
C ASN A 315 4.31 -13.98 -18.02
N GLU A 316 4.17 -15.11 -17.31
CA GLU A 316 4.09 -15.10 -15.84
C GLU A 316 5.42 -14.69 -15.21
N LEU A 317 6.57 -15.09 -15.78
CA LEU A 317 7.90 -14.65 -15.32
C LEU A 317 8.09 -13.14 -15.50
N TYR A 318 7.78 -12.60 -16.69
CA TYR A 318 7.88 -11.16 -16.95
C TYR A 318 6.97 -10.35 -16.00
N ALA A 319 5.79 -10.89 -15.72
CA ALA A 319 4.85 -10.30 -14.77
C ALA A 319 5.34 -10.36 -13.31
N GLN A 320 6.15 -11.36 -12.91
CA GLN A 320 6.76 -11.37 -11.59
C GLN A 320 7.70 -10.19 -11.40
N MET A 321 8.53 -9.89 -12.40
CA MET A 321 9.41 -8.72 -12.35
C MET A 321 8.62 -7.42 -12.15
N GLN A 322 7.55 -7.21 -12.92
CA GLN A 322 6.68 -6.03 -12.74
C GLN A 322 6.03 -6.00 -11.37
N THR A 323 5.58 -7.16 -10.87
CA THR A 323 4.98 -7.27 -9.53
C THR A 323 5.97 -6.90 -8.44
N ILE A 324 7.20 -7.44 -8.49
CA ILE A 324 8.25 -7.20 -7.48
C ILE A 324 8.70 -5.74 -7.52
N MET A 325 8.92 -5.20 -8.73
CA MET A 325 9.29 -3.81 -8.92
C MET A 325 8.26 -2.90 -8.25
N GLN A 326 6.98 -3.01 -8.64
CA GLN A 326 5.92 -2.11 -8.19
C GLN A 326 5.58 -2.26 -6.72
N ALA A 327 5.63 -3.48 -6.18
CA ALA A 327 5.27 -3.73 -4.79
C ALA A 327 6.40 -3.43 -3.79
N GLY A 328 7.67 -3.41 -4.24
CA GLY A 328 8.83 -3.30 -3.36
C GLY A 328 9.19 -1.87 -2.95
N HIS A 329 9.31 -0.95 -3.92
CA HIS A 329 9.90 0.36 -3.66
C HIS A 329 8.94 1.36 -3.01
N GLU A 330 7.73 1.54 -3.57
CA GLU A 330 6.82 2.62 -3.14
C GLU A 330 6.32 2.41 -1.70
N THR A 331 6.12 1.16 -1.28
CA THR A 331 5.71 0.87 0.10
C THR A 331 6.80 1.19 1.11
N THR A 332 8.04 0.76 0.87
CA THR A 332 9.15 1.01 1.81
C THR A 332 9.49 2.51 1.85
N ALA A 333 9.54 3.17 0.69
CA ALA A 333 9.76 4.62 0.60
C ALA A 333 8.74 5.40 1.42
N THR A 334 7.46 5.07 1.27
CA THR A 334 6.37 5.74 2.00
C THR A 334 6.43 5.46 3.50
N THR A 335 6.74 4.22 3.90
CA THR A 335 6.96 3.88 5.32
C THR A 335 8.14 4.67 5.90
N MET A 336 9.23 4.83 5.16
CA MET A 336 10.37 5.62 5.60
C MET A 336 9.99 7.10 5.80
N SER A 337 9.25 7.71 4.86
CA SER A 337 8.74 9.08 5.03
C SER A 337 7.90 9.25 6.30
N TRP A 338 6.98 8.31 6.58
CA TRP A 338 6.21 8.31 7.82
C TRP A 338 7.08 8.13 9.06
N THR A 339 8.12 7.31 8.99
CA THR A 339 9.07 7.11 10.11
C THR A 339 9.78 8.40 10.46
N ILE A 340 10.35 9.05 9.45
CA ILE A 340 11.11 10.29 9.61
C ILE A 340 10.19 11.40 10.15
N LEU A 341 8.96 11.49 9.65
CA LEU A 341 7.97 12.43 10.19
C LEU A 341 7.71 12.20 11.68
N GLU A 342 7.49 10.95 12.12
CA GLU A 342 7.27 10.67 13.55
C GLU A 342 8.54 10.95 14.38
N LEU A 343 9.74 10.69 13.86
CA LEU A 343 10.98 11.05 14.55
C LEU A 343 11.17 12.57 14.71
N THR A 344 10.65 13.38 13.78
CA THR A 344 10.67 14.86 13.91
C THR A 344 9.67 15.35 14.95
N ARG A 345 8.57 14.61 15.17
CA ARG A 345 7.53 14.91 16.18
C ARG A 345 7.90 14.40 17.57
N HIS A 346 8.78 13.41 17.64
CA HIS A 346 9.21 12.72 18.85
C HIS A 346 10.75 12.73 18.96
N PRO A 347 11.39 13.89 19.24
CA PRO A 347 12.84 13.98 19.40
C PRO A 347 13.39 13.01 20.46
N GLU A 348 12.61 12.71 21.51
CA GLU A 348 12.93 11.74 22.55
C GLU A 348 13.07 10.31 22.00
N VAL A 349 12.20 9.93 21.06
CA VAL A 349 12.26 8.63 20.38
C VAL A 349 13.50 8.59 19.50
N GLN A 350 13.78 9.66 18.77
CA GLN A 350 14.95 9.78 17.91
C GLN A 350 16.26 9.66 18.69
N ALA A 351 16.37 10.33 19.83
CA ALA A 351 17.54 10.28 20.71
C ALA A 351 17.77 8.87 21.27
N LYS A 352 16.70 8.20 21.75
CA LYS A 352 16.79 6.82 22.28
C LYS A 352 17.16 5.81 21.19
N LEU A 353 16.61 5.97 19.98
CA LEU A 353 16.95 5.17 18.81
C LEU A 353 18.44 5.32 18.45
N ARG A 354 18.94 6.56 18.41
CA ARG A 354 20.36 6.85 18.16
C ARG A 354 21.27 6.24 19.22
N ALA A 355 20.91 6.33 20.49
CA ALA A 355 21.69 5.74 21.58
C ALA A 355 21.83 4.21 21.46
N GLU A 356 20.76 3.52 21.08
CA GLU A 356 20.80 2.07 20.81
C GLU A 356 21.70 1.74 19.61
N ILE A 357 21.57 2.47 18.50
CA ILE A 357 22.40 2.27 17.31
C ILE A 357 23.89 2.46 17.63
N GLN A 358 24.24 3.52 18.37
CA GLN A 358 25.61 3.77 18.81
C GLN A 358 26.13 2.66 19.74
N ALA A 359 25.29 2.12 20.62
CA ALA A 359 25.67 1.00 21.47
C ALA A 359 25.94 -0.27 20.65
N ALA A 360 25.08 -0.58 19.69
CA ALA A 360 25.29 -1.70 18.78
C ALA A 360 26.60 -1.55 17.99
N GLN A 361 26.92 -0.35 17.51
CA GLN A 361 28.18 -0.07 16.80
C GLN A 361 29.42 -0.32 17.65
N ARG A 362 29.39 0.07 18.94
CA ARG A 362 30.50 -0.23 19.86
C ARG A 362 30.71 -1.74 19.99
N ILE A 363 29.64 -2.51 20.15
CA ILE A 363 29.70 -3.98 20.26
C ILE A 363 30.26 -4.61 18.95
N ILE A 364 29.95 -4.06 17.78
CA ILE A 364 30.51 -4.52 16.49
C ILE A 364 32.00 -4.22 16.42
N HIS A 365 32.41 -3.01 16.76
CA HIS A 365 33.82 -2.62 16.76
C HIS A 365 34.65 -3.47 17.73
N GLU A 366 34.10 -3.80 18.91
CA GLU A 366 34.73 -4.69 19.89
C GLU A 366 34.90 -6.13 19.36
N ARG A 367 34.03 -6.57 18.45
CA ARG A 367 34.15 -7.87 17.74
C ARG A 367 35.18 -7.85 16.61
N GLY A 368 35.68 -6.67 16.23
CA GLY A 368 36.58 -6.49 15.08
C GLY A 368 35.87 -6.43 13.73
N ASP A 369 34.54 -6.34 13.73
CA ASP A 369 33.72 -6.21 12.52
C ASP A 369 33.54 -4.73 12.15
N THR A 370 33.29 -4.45 10.87
CA THR A 370 33.08 -3.08 10.35
C THR A 370 31.63 -2.79 9.98
N GLU A 371 30.82 -3.82 9.76
CA GLU A 371 29.45 -3.71 9.26
C GLU A 371 28.46 -4.47 10.14
N LEU A 372 27.22 -4.00 10.12
CA LEU A 372 26.08 -4.62 10.80
C LEU A 372 25.65 -5.91 10.09
N THR A 373 25.43 -6.97 10.86
CA THR A 373 24.84 -8.21 10.35
C THR A 373 23.33 -8.25 10.60
N ALA A 374 22.64 -9.19 9.94
CA ALA A 374 21.23 -9.45 10.22
C ALA A 374 20.96 -9.83 11.70
N ALA A 375 21.92 -10.47 12.37
CA ALA A 375 21.77 -10.83 13.78
C ALA A 375 21.88 -9.59 14.69
N ASP A 376 22.71 -8.62 14.31
CA ASP A 376 22.81 -7.35 15.03
C ASP A 376 21.50 -6.57 14.92
N PHE A 377 20.91 -6.53 13.73
CA PHE A 377 19.58 -5.95 13.54
C PHE A 377 18.50 -6.63 14.38
N ASP A 378 18.49 -7.96 14.45
CA ASP A 378 17.53 -8.69 15.28
C ASP A 378 17.68 -8.35 16.79
N SER A 379 18.86 -7.87 17.22
CA SER A 379 19.16 -7.50 18.61
C SER A 379 18.79 -6.06 19.00
N MET A 380 18.56 -5.17 18.02
CA MET A 380 18.17 -3.76 18.26
C MET A 380 16.69 -3.64 18.61
N ALA A 381 16.33 -4.04 19.82
CA ALA A 381 14.94 -4.18 20.25
C ALA A 381 14.14 -2.88 20.14
N TYR A 382 14.73 -1.73 20.48
CA TYR A 382 14.05 -0.43 20.40
C TYR A 382 13.90 0.04 18.95
N THR A 383 14.89 -0.16 18.09
CA THR A 383 14.82 0.08 16.64
C THR A 383 13.67 -0.71 16.03
N VAL A 384 13.60 -2.01 16.33
CA VAL A 384 12.51 -2.88 15.89
C VAL A 384 11.16 -2.43 16.47
N ALA A 385 11.12 -1.90 17.69
CA ALA A 385 9.91 -1.35 18.31
C ALA A 385 9.41 -0.09 17.58
N VAL A 386 10.30 0.84 17.23
CA VAL A 386 9.98 2.04 16.43
C VAL A 386 9.43 1.61 15.06
N MET A 387 10.09 0.68 14.38
CA MET A 387 9.63 0.17 13.08
C MET A 387 8.24 -0.47 13.16
N LYS A 388 8.00 -1.32 14.15
CA LYS A 388 6.68 -1.93 14.40
C LYS A 388 5.63 -0.87 14.66
N GLU A 389 5.98 0.16 15.43
CA GLU A 389 5.06 1.25 15.75
C GLU A 389 4.75 2.10 14.52
N THR A 390 5.71 2.42 13.66
CA THR A 390 5.44 3.10 12.38
C THR A 390 4.55 2.26 11.47
N LEU A 391 4.84 0.96 11.31
CA LEU A 391 4.03 0.06 10.48
C LEU A 391 2.59 -0.10 11.02
N ARG A 392 2.42 -0.04 12.34
CA ARG A 392 1.11 -0.06 13.01
C ARG A 392 0.38 1.27 12.81
N PHE A 393 1.06 2.38 13.10
CA PHE A 393 0.49 3.71 13.18
C PHE A 393 0.18 4.29 11.78
N HIS A 394 1.03 3.99 10.80
CA HIS A 394 0.92 4.42 9.41
C HIS A 394 0.99 3.21 8.46
N PRO A 395 -0.04 2.34 8.43
CA PRO A 395 -0.06 1.24 7.49
C PRO A 395 -0.29 1.79 6.08
N VAL A 396 0.78 1.82 5.28
CA VAL A 396 0.77 2.42 3.94
C VAL A 396 -0.34 1.83 3.07
N VAL A 397 -0.63 0.54 3.18
CA VAL A 397 -1.88 -0.06 2.69
C VAL A 397 -2.88 -0.13 3.85
N PHE A 398 -3.85 0.78 3.86
CA PHE A 398 -4.78 0.96 4.99
C PHE A 398 -6.05 0.13 4.92
N ASN A 399 -6.39 -0.39 3.74
CA ASN A 399 -7.45 -1.37 3.58
C ASN A 399 -7.18 -2.30 2.40
N THR A 400 -7.94 -3.39 2.31
CA THR A 400 -8.02 -4.21 1.11
C THR A 400 -9.45 -4.67 0.84
N LEU A 401 -9.79 -4.94 -0.42
CA LEU A 401 -11.10 -5.50 -0.78
C LEU A 401 -11.04 -7.02 -0.92
N ARG A 402 -12.08 -7.68 -0.41
CA ARG A 402 -12.35 -9.11 -0.58
C ARG A 402 -13.80 -9.34 -0.96
N GLY A 403 -14.08 -10.48 -1.57
CA GLY A 403 -15.42 -10.96 -1.90
C GLY A 403 -15.57 -12.42 -1.47
N ALA A 404 -16.73 -12.75 -0.89
CA ALA A 404 -17.08 -14.12 -0.55
C ALA A 404 -17.45 -14.91 -1.82
N ALA A 405 -16.80 -16.03 -2.09
CA ALA A 405 -17.07 -16.87 -3.26
C ALA A 405 -18.37 -17.69 -3.14
N ARG A 406 -18.84 -17.87 -1.90
CA ARG A 406 -20.06 -18.56 -1.50
C ARG A 406 -20.62 -17.92 -0.23
N ASP A 407 -21.79 -18.37 0.21
CA ASP A 407 -22.32 -18.00 1.52
C ASP A 407 -21.34 -18.48 2.61
N GLU A 408 -21.01 -17.62 3.56
CA GLU A 408 -20.02 -17.85 4.61
C GLU A 408 -20.50 -17.27 5.94
N VAL A 409 -19.86 -17.64 7.05
CA VAL A 409 -20.16 -17.11 8.39
C VAL A 409 -18.89 -16.53 9.00
N LEU A 410 -18.91 -15.22 9.28
CA LEU A 410 -17.80 -14.54 9.93
C LEU A 410 -17.92 -14.67 11.46
N PRO A 411 -16.95 -15.30 12.13
CA PRO A 411 -16.92 -15.30 13.59
C PRO A 411 -16.48 -13.93 14.11
N LEU A 412 -17.07 -13.46 15.21
CA LEU A 412 -16.77 -12.15 15.80
C LEU A 412 -15.97 -12.31 17.10
N SER A 413 -15.00 -11.42 17.33
CA SER A 413 -14.21 -11.40 18.57
C SER A 413 -15.04 -10.90 19.76
N LYS A 414 -15.99 -10.01 19.50
CA LYS A 414 -16.96 -9.47 20.45
C LYS A 414 -18.37 -9.58 19.86
N PRO A 415 -19.40 -9.84 20.68
CA PRO A 415 -20.78 -9.77 20.21
C PRO A 415 -21.12 -8.36 19.71
N ILE A 416 -21.92 -8.27 18.66
CA ILE A 416 -22.47 -6.99 18.17
C ILE A 416 -23.99 -7.00 18.31
N VAL A 417 -24.56 -5.82 18.59
CA VAL A 417 -26.02 -5.63 18.64
C VAL A 417 -26.49 -5.11 17.28
N THR A 418 -27.40 -5.83 16.64
CA THR A 418 -27.95 -5.44 15.34
C THR A 418 -28.97 -4.30 15.46
N LEU A 419 -29.37 -3.71 14.32
CA LEU A 419 -30.40 -2.66 14.29
C LEU A 419 -31.76 -3.15 14.82
N SER A 420 -32.06 -4.45 14.68
CA SER A 420 -33.24 -5.08 15.27
C SER A 420 -33.10 -5.35 16.78
N GLY A 421 -31.98 -4.98 17.41
CA GLY A 421 -31.69 -5.24 18.82
C GLY A 421 -31.22 -6.66 19.13
N LYS A 422 -30.88 -7.48 18.13
CA LYS A 422 -30.40 -8.85 18.36
C LYS A 422 -28.89 -8.84 18.62
N THR A 423 -28.45 -9.51 19.67
CA THR A 423 -27.02 -9.77 19.90
C THR A 423 -26.57 -10.96 19.07
N ILE A 424 -25.54 -10.78 18.24
CA ILE A 424 -24.93 -11.85 17.43
C ILE A 424 -23.44 -11.97 17.70
N THR A 425 -22.94 -13.21 17.70
CA THR A 425 -21.52 -13.56 17.85
C THR A 425 -20.90 -14.06 16.55
N GLU A 426 -21.74 -14.31 15.55
CA GLU A 426 -21.40 -14.79 14.22
C GLU A 426 -22.26 -14.05 13.20
N LEU A 427 -21.66 -13.68 12.07
CA LEU A 427 -22.29 -12.91 11.02
C LEU A 427 -22.34 -13.73 9.71
N PRO A 428 -23.52 -14.27 9.35
CA PRO A 428 -23.73 -14.82 8.02
C PRO A 428 -23.57 -13.74 6.95
N ILE A 429 -22.77 -14.03 5.92
CA ILE A 429 -22.57 -13.18 4.75
C ILE A 429 -22.95 -13.93 3.48
N PRO A 430 -23.67 -13.30 2.54
CA PRO A 430 -23.99 -13.96 1.28
C PRO A 430 -22.78 -14.05 0.36
N LYS A 431 -22.83 -14.98 -0.59
CA LYS A 431 -21.97 -15.00 -1.78
C LYS A 431 -21.93 -13.62 -2.42
N ASN A 432 -20.76 -13.23 -2.90
CA ASN A 432 -20.43 -11.92 -3.49
C ASN A 432 -20.51 -10.74 -2.49
N GLN A 433 -20.66 -10.97 -1.19
CA GLN A 433 -20.55 -9.90 -0.21
C GLN A 433 -19.16 -9.27 -0.28
N ILE A 434 -19.11 -7.96 -0.51
CA ILE A 434 -17.87 -7.19 -0.52
C ILE A 434 -17.49 -6.89 0.93
N LEU A 435 -16.28 -7.30 1.29
CA LEU A 435 -15.65 -7.06 2.57
C LEU A 435 -14.50 -6.08 2.35
N VAL A 436 -14.52 -4.97 3.07
CA VAL A 436 -13.37 -4.08 3.16
C VAL A 436 -12.65 -4.33 4.46
N THR A 437 -11.48 -4.98 4.38
CA THR A 437 -10.66 -5.28 5.54
C THR A 437 -9.92 -4.00 5.94
N SER A 438 -10.33 -3.36 7.04
CA SER A 438 -9.65 -2.16 7.53
C SER A 438 -8.37 -2.55 8.27
N ILE A 439 -7.24 -2.42 7.58
CA ILE A 439 -5.91 -2.65 8.17
C ILE A 439 -5.64 -1.57 9.21
N ALA A 440 -5.94 -0.31 8.88
CA ALA A 440 -5.77 0.80 9.80
C ALA A 440 -6.66 0.64 11.04
N GLY A 441 -7.95 0.30 10.87
CA GLY A 441 -8.84 0.08 12.02
C GLY A 441 -8.39 -1.08 12.91
N TYR A 442 -7.88 -2.17 12.33
CA TYR A 442 -7.31 -3.26 13.12
C TYR A 442 -6.05 -2.80 13.89
N ASN A 443 -5.12 -2.12 13.21
CA ASN A 443 -3.88 -1.63 13.82
C ASN A 443 -4.13 -0.55 14.89
N ARG A 444 -5.35 -0.01 15.00
CA ARG A 444 -5.81 0.92 16.04
C ARG A 444 -6.70 0.28 17.11
N ASN A 445 -6.89 -1.03 17.07
CA ASN A 445 -7.75 -1.71 18.02
C ASN A 445 -7.15 -1.67 19.44
N THR A 446 -7.88 -1.07 20.38
CA THR A 446 -7.44 -0.88 21.77
C THR A 446 -7.36 -2.20 22.56
N ASP A 447 -8.09 -3.24 22.15
CA ASP A 447 -8.01 -4.56 22.76
C ASP A 447 -6.70 -5.29 22.43
N VAL A 448 -6.09 -4.95 21.29
CA VAL A 448 -4.84 -5.56 20.80
C VAL A 448 -3.64 -4.74 21.22
N PHE A 449 -3.73 -3.43 21.04
CA PHE A 449 -2.58 -2.52 21.14
C PHE A 449 -2.59 -1.66 22.39
N GLY A 450 -3.61 -1.72 23.25
CA GLY A 450 -3.70 -0.91 24.46
C GLY A 450 -4.57 0.33 24.29
N GLN A 451 -4.91 1.00 25.41
CA GLN A 451 -5.84 2.13 25.40
C GLN A 451 -5.31 3.36 24.65
N ASP A 452 -3.99 3.51 24.59
CA ASP A 452 -3.27 4.55 23.85
C ASP A 452 -3.05 4.18 22.37
N ALA A 453 -3.80 3.22 21.80
CA ALA A 453 -3.60 2.76 20.41
C ALA A 453 -3.69 3.88 19.35
N GLN A 454 -4.25 5.04 19.69
CA GLN A 454 -4.29 6.23 18.83
C GLN A 454 -3.04 7.12 18.91
N GLN A 455 -2.09 6.81 19.80
CA GLN A 455 -0.82 7.51 19.98
C GLN A 455 0.35 6.72 19.40
N PHE A 456 1.37 7.44 18.93
CA PHE A 456 2.62 6.84 18.48
C PHE A 456 3.50 6.59 19.71
N ASN A 457 3.63 5.32 20.09
CA ASN A 457 4.35 4.90 21.29
C ASN A 457 5.10 3.60 21.02
N PRO A 458 6.42 3.66 20.75
CA PRO A 458 7.25 2.46 20.56
C PRO A 458 7.36 1.57 21.80
N GLU A 459 7.25 2.11 23.02
CA GLU A 459 7.45 1.34 24.26
C GLU A 459 6.44 0.20 24.42
N ARG A 460 5.26 0.29 23.78
CA ARG A 460 4.21 -0.75 23.82
C ARG A 460 4.71 -2.14 23.36
N TRP A 461 5.78 -2.14 22.57
CA TRP A 461 6.38 -3.35 22.01
C TRP A 461 7.41 -3.99 22.95
N LEU A 462 7.77 -3.30 24.04
CA LEU A 462 8.76 -3.72 25.02
C LEU A 462 8.13 -4.05 26.38
N ASP A 463 7.01 -3.42 26.73
CA ASP A 463 6.34 -3.55 28.02
C ASP A 463 5.30 -4.68 28.10
N GLY A 464 5.11 -5.44 27.02
CA GLY A 464 4.13 -6.53 26.94
C GLY A 464 2.68 -6.08 26.79
N THR A 465 2.44 -4.80 26.45
CA THR A 465 1.10 -4.26 26.17
C THR A 465 0.44 -4.96 24.99
N VAL A 466 1.19 -5.24 23.91
CA VAL A 466 0.65 -5.86 22.71
C VAL A 466 0.31 -7.33 22.96
N LYS A 467 -0.98 -7.67 22.87
CA LYS A 467 -1.48 -9.03 23.07
C LYS A 467 -2.45 -9.41 21.95
N PRO A 468 -2.42 -10.64 21.43
CA PRO A 468 -3.43 -11.10 20.47
C PRO A 468 -4.83 -11.01 21.08
N ALA A 469 -5.70 -10.17 20.52
CA ALA A 469 -7.10 -10.12 20.96
C ALA A 469 -7.82 -11.43 20.61
N ALA A 470 -8.69 -11.88 21.50
CA ALA A 470 -9.44 -13.14 21.36
C ALA A 470 -8.57 -14.37 21.07
N ASN A 471 -7.30 -14.36 21.51
CA ASN A 471 -6.31 -15.43 21.30
C ASN A 471 -6.08 -15.81 19.82
N VAL A 472 -6.35 -14.88 18.88
CA VAL A 472 -6.07 -15.09 17.44
C VAL A 472 -4.88 -14.25 17.00
N GLY A 473 -3.85 -14.91 16.47
CA GLY A 473 -2.71 -14.25 15.83
C GLY A 473 -3.05 -13.89 14.39
N ILE A 474 -2.83 -12.64 14.01
CA ILE A 474 -3.11 -12.15 12.66
C ILE A 474 -1.99 -11.25 12.16
N GLY A 475 -1.68 -11.32 10.87
CA GLY A 475 -0.58 -10.58 10.28
C GLY A 475 0.65 -11.44 10.00
N MET A 476 1.48 -11.00 9.05
CA MET A 476 2.76 -11.68 8.76
C MET A 476 3.86 -11.34 9.75
N PHE A 477 3.76 -10.18 10.41
CA PHE A 477 4.80 -9.63 11.27
C PHE A 477 4.18 -8.97 12.50
N ALA A 478 4.65 -9.33 13.70
CA ALA A 478 4.32 -8.65 14.96
C ALA A 478 2.82 -8.46 15.27
N ASN A 479 1.97 -9.40 14.82
CA ASN A 479 0.52 -9.29 14.93
C ASN A 479 -0.06 -8.04 14.22
N LEU A 480 0.60 -7.56 13.16
CA LEU A 480 0.20 -6.38 12.37
C LEU A 480 -0.42 -6.79 11.04
N MET A 481 -1.50 -6.12 10.67
CA MET A 481 -2.17 -6.33 9.39
C MET A 481 -1.50 -5.63 8.21
N THR A 482 -0.45 -4.84 8.45
CA THR A 482 0.28 -4.03 7.46
C THR A 482 0.82 -4.84 6.29
N PHE A 483 1.26 -6.07 6.56
CA PHE A 483 1.73 -7.02 5.54
C PHE A 483 0.65 -8.05 5.14
N GLY A 484 -0.62 -7.83 5.51
CA GLY A 484 -1.68 -8.82 5.38
C GLY A 484 -1.44 -10.07 6.22
N SER A 485 -2.19 -11.15 5.94
CA SER A 485 -2.07 -12.43 6.66
C SER A 485 -2.44 -13.62 5.76
N GLY A 486 -2.24 -14.84 6.24
CA GLY A 486 -2.61 -16.08 5.57
C GLY A 486 -1.92 -16.30 4.21
N HIS A 487 -2.59 -17.06 3.34
CA HIS A 487 -2.06 -17.48 2.02
C HIS A 487 -1.65 -16.30 1.12
N ARG A 488 -2.29 -15.14 1.30
CA ARG A 488 -2.07 -13.92 0.53
C ARG A 488 -1.32 -12.83 1.30
N GLY A 489 -0.74 -13.16 2.45
CA GLY A 489 0.16 -12.25 3.15
C GLY A 489 1.34 -11.88 2.25
N CYS A 490 1.88 -10.67 2.44
CA CYS A 490 3.01 -10.15 1.68
C CYS A 490 4.12 -11.19 1.65
N ILE A 491 4.64 -11.51 0.45
CA ILE A 491 5.74 -12.47 0.31
C ILE A 491 7.07 -11.83 0.70
N GLY A 492 7.24 -10.54 0.40
CA GLY A 492 8.45 -9.77 0.66
C GLY A 492 8.51 -9.09 2.03
N TRP A 493 7.70 -9.50 3.01
CA TRP A 493 7.67 -8.79 4.30
C TRP A 493 9.02 -8.81 5.02
N ARG A 494 9.77 -9.93 4.97
CA ARG A 494 11.11 -10.01 5.59
C ARG A 494 12.08 -9.08 4.89
N PHE A 495 12.04 -9.07 3.55
CA PHE A 495 12.82 -8.18 2.72
C PHE A 495 12.60 -6.73 3.15
N ALA A 496 11.32 -6.30 3.19
CA ALA A 496 10.96 -4.95 3.59
C ALA A 496 11.43 -4.60 5.01
N ILE A 497 11.37 -5.54 5.97
CA ILE A 497 11.83 -5.29 7.35
C ILE A 497 13.34 -5.07 7.42
N TYR A 498 14.15 -5.94 6.81
CA TYR A 498 15.61 -5.77 6.84
C TYR A 498 16.06 -4.56 6.03
N GLU A 499 15.44 -4.33 4.88
CA GLU A 499 15.66 -3.13 4.06
C GLU A 499 15.35 -1.85 4.85
N TYR A 500 14.15 -1.77 5.44
CA TYR A 500 13.72 -0.65 6.26
C TYR A 500 14.65 -0.42 7.46
N GLN A 501 15.05 -1.48 8.16
CA GLN A 501 15.92 -1.38 9.31
C GLN A 501 17.31 -0.85 8.92
N ALA A 502 17.93 -1.41 7.88
CA ALA A 502 19.27 -1.00 7.44
C ALA A 502 19.31 0.50 7.12
N PHE A 503 18.35 0.99 6.34
CA PHE A 503 18.30 2.41 5.98
C PHE A 503 17.94 3.31 7.16
N LEU A 504 17.01 2.90 8.03
CA LEU A 504 16.68 3.68 9.22
C LEU A 504 17.90 3.81 10.13
N THR A 505 18.65 2.73 10.32
CA THR A 505 19.87 2.72 11.11
C THR A 505 20.92 3.67 10.53
N GLU A 506 21.20 3.61 9.23
CA GLU A 506 22.17 4.51 8.60
C GLU A 506 21.73 5.98 8.62
N LEU A 507 20.44 6.25 8.43
CA LEU A 507 19.89 7.61 8.51
C LEU A 507 20.05 8.22 9.91
N VAL A 508 19.61 7.53 10.96
CA VAL A 508 19.63 8.04 12.34
C VAL A 508 21.05 8.11 12.93
N LYS A 509 21.93 7.22 12.46
CA LYS A 509 23.37 7.22 12.77
C LYS A 509 24.07 8.48 12.26
N ASN A 510 23.72 8.95 11.05
CA ASN A 510 24.46 10.03 10.40
C ASN A 510 23.80 11.39 10.59
N PHE A 511 22.50 11.43 10.87
CA PHE A 511 21.74 12.66 10.84
C PHE A 511 20.77 12.82 12.01
N GLU A 512 20.51 14.08 12.33
CA GLU A 512 19.35 14.50 13.10
C GLU A 512 18.28 15.12 12.22
N PHE A 513 17.02 14.77 12.52
CA PHE A 513 15.85 15.16 11.75
C PHE A 513 14.99 16.14 12.53
N SER A 514 14.71 17.30 11.93
CA SER A 514 13.72 18.25 12.44
C SER A 514 12.85 18.78 11.30
N MET A 515 11.65 19.23 11.66
CA MET A 515 10.67 19.81 10.74
C MET A 515 10.09 21.08 11.38
N ASP A 516 9.75 22.07 10.56
CA ASP A 516 9.00 23.23 11.05
C ASP A 516 7.65 22.77 11.64
N PRO A 517 7.38 23.05 12.93
CA PRO A 517 6.16 22.61 13.60
C PRO A 517 4.87 23.21 12.99
N THR A 518 4.97 24.26 12.19
CA THR A 518 3.83 24.86 11.49
C THR A 518 3.35 24.02 10.31
N ILE A 519 4.21 23.13 9.77
CA ILE A 519 3.90 22.27 8.64
C ILE A 519 2.91 21.20 9.09
N GLN A 520 1.70 21.27 8.54
CA GLN A 520 0.69 20.24 8.71
C GLN A 520 0.84 19.19 7.63
N VAL A 521 0.83 17.92 8.01
CA VAL A 521 0.93 16.78 7.09
C VAL A 521 -0.39 16.02 7.10
N ARG A 522 -0.94 15.80 5.92
CA ARG A 522 -2.15 15.04 5.63
C ARG A 522 -1.78 13.62 5.20
N ARG A 523 -2.59 12.64 5.62
CA ARG A 523 -2.57 11.29 5.05
C ARG A 523 -3.34 11.27 3.73
N GLU A 524 -2.63 11.43 2.61
CA GLU A 524 -3.24 11.44 1.29
C GLU A 524 -3.63 10.02 0.87
N PRO A 525 -4.90 9.76 0.53
CA PRO A 525 -5.30 8.45 0.09
C PRO A 525 -4.88 8.13 -1.36
N GLY A 526 -4.17 7.02 -1.53
CA GLY A 526 -3.87 6.42 -2.83
C GLY A 526 -3.87 4.90 -2.76
N LEU A 527 -3.08 4.24 -3.62
CA LEU A 527 -2.73 2.83 -3.44
C LEU A 527 -1.98 2.63 -2.10
N VAL A 528 -1.07 3.57 -1.82
CA VAL A 528 -0.43 3.77 -0.52
C VAL A 528 -0.85 5.10 0.09
N ILE A 529 -0.81 5.23 1.42
CA ILE A 529 -1.03 6.51 2.11
C ILE A 529 0.24 7.35 2.01
N LYS A 530 0.22 8.42 1.21
CA LYS A 530 1.35 9.34 1.10
C LYS A 530 1.29 10.45 2.14
N THR A 531 2.44 10.97 2.52
CA THR A 531 2.56 12.23 3.25
C THR A 531 2.40 13.38 2.27
N GLU A 532 1.38 14.22 2.45
CA GLU A 532 1.17 15.44 1.66
C GLU A 532 1.12 16.61 2.64
N GLN A 533 1.74 17.75 2.33
CA GLN A 533 1.60 18.94 3.17
C GLN A 533 0.13 19.47 3.08
N ASP A 534 -0.35 20.18 4.10
CA ASP A 534 -1.65 20.84 4.05
C ASP A 534 -1.46 22.29 3.57
N LEU A 535 -1.99 22.63 2.39
CA LEU A 535 -2.08 24.02 1.96
C LEU A 535 -3.23 24.67 2.72
N LYS A 536 -2.92 25.31 3.85
CA LYS A 536 -3.73 26.46 4.27
C LYS A 536 -3.54 27.54 3.22
N ILE A 537 -4.39 27.56 2.20
CA ILE A 537 -4.54 28.71 1.31
C ILE A 537 -4.99 29.85 2.23
N GLY A 538 -4.03 30.65 2.69
CA GLY A 538 -4.31 31.87 3.43
C GLY A 538 -5.23 32.73 2.57
N LYS A 539 -6.23 33.35 3.19
CA LYS A 539 -7.23 34.25 2.56
C LYS A 539 -6.64 35.41 1.71
N GLY A 540 -5.31 35.54 1.62
CA GLY A 540 -4.61 36.48 0.75
C GLY A 540 -4.27 35.97 -0.66
N PHE A 541 -4.39 34.66 -0.94
CA PHE A 541 -4.17 34.14 -2.31
C PHE A 541 -5.37 34.43 -3.21
N GLU A 542 -6.59 34.36 -2.67
CA GLU A 542 -7.83 34.70 -3.40
C GLU A 542 -7.88 36.18 -3.80
N SER A 543 -7.26 37.09 -3.04
CA SER A 543 -7.24 38.52 -3.40
C SER A 543 -6.30 38.82 -4.58
N LYS A 544 -5.13 38.16 -4.65
CA LYS A 544 -4.21 38.28 -5.80
C LYS A 544 -4.78 37.62 -7.05
N GLU A 545 -5.41 36.45 -6.92
CA GLU A 545 -6.02 35.75 -8.06
C GLU A 545 -7.21 36.52 -8.65
N ARG A 546 -7.89 37.34 -7.84
CA ARG A 546 -8.99 38.22 -8.28
C ARG A 546 -8.51 39.52 -8.91
N GLU A 547 -7.34 40.03 -8.52
CA GLU A 547 -6.68 41.17 -9.15
C GLU A 547 -6.02 40.80 -10.48
N GLU A 548 -5.36 39.64 -10.57
CA GLU A 548 -4.67 39.21 -11.79
C GLU A 548 -5.64 38.71 -12.88
N LYS A 549 -6.81 38.16 -12.49
CA LYS A 549 -7.90 37.90 -13.45
C LYS A 549 -8.52 39.17 -14.03
N LYS A 550 -8.38 40.33 -13.36
CA LYS A 550 -8.85 41.63 -13.88
C LYS A 550 -7.87 42.25 -14.88
N THR A 551 -6.58 41.92 -14.82
CA THR A 551 -5.53 42.53 -15.66
C THR A 551 -5.26 41.79 -16.98
N GLY A 552 -5.95 40.68 -17.25
CA GLY A 552 -6.01 40.06 -18.59
C GLY A 552 -4.76 39.30 -19.03
N ASN A 553 -3.81 39.05 -18.14
CA ASN A 553 -2.59 38.31 -18.47
C ASN A 553 -2.82 36.79 -18.31
N ILE A 554 -3.46 36.17 -19.30
CA ILE A 554 -3.88 34.75 -19.27
C ILE A 554 -2.73 33.79 -19.67
N GLN A 555 -1.60 34.30 -20.16
CA GLN A 555 -0.51 33.48 -20.70
C GLN A 555 0.35 32.81 -19.61
N THR A 556 0.61 33.48 -18.48
CA THR A 556 1.41 32.94 -17.36
C THR A 556 0.68 31.87 -16.53
N LEU A 557 -0.65 31.84 -16.56
CA LEU A 557 -1.44 30.85 -15.80
C LEU A 557 -1.43 29.44 -16.40
N ARG A 558 -0.89 29.25 -17.61
CA ARG A 558 -0.94 27.98 -18.33
C ARG A 558 0.38 27.21 -18.25
N GLU A 559 1.51 27.91 -18.14
CA GLU A 559 2.83 27.30 -17.93
C GLU A 559 3.03 26.95 -16.44
N ASP A 560 2.60 27.81 -15.50
CA ASP A 560 2.68 27.54 -14.05
C ASP A 560 1.68 26.48 -13.54
N ARG A 561 0.80 25.96 -14.40
CA ARG A 561 -0.16 24.89 -14.05
C ARG A 561 0.36 23.49 -14.36
N GLU A 562 1.40 23.34 -15.17
CA GLU A 562 1.96 22.03 -15.53
C GLU A 562 2.96 21.52 -14.49
N ASP A 563 3.55 22.41 -13.70
CA ASP A 563 4.43 22.11 -12.56
C ASP A 563 3.66 22.17 -11.23
N HIS A 564 2.77 21.20 -11.00
CA HIS A 564 2.51 20.82 -9.61
C HIS A 564 3.75 20.08 -9.09
N GLU A 565 4.78 20.85 -8.69
CA GLU A 565 5.86 20.38 -7.82
C GLU A 565 5.21 19.59 -6.66
N SER A 566 5.69 18.38 -6.42
CA SER A 566 5.35 17.63 -5.21
C SER A 566 5.60 18.52 -4.00
N MET A 567 4.58 18.67 -3.17
CA MET A 567 4.64 19.61 -2.06
C MET A 567 5.65 19.14 -1.02
N LYS A 568 6.59 20.02 -0.71
CA LYS A 568 7.86 19.71 -0.04
C LYS A 568 7.62 19.39 1.43
N MET A 569 8.15 18.27 1.94
CA MET A 569 8.33 18.07 3.39
C MET A 569 9.76 18.47 3.76
N PRO A 570 10.06 19.76 3.99
CA PRO A 570 11.41 20.22 4.17
C PRO A 570 11.98 19.69 5.48
N LEU A 571 12.72 18.59 5.38
CA LEU A 571 13.39 17.99 6.51
C LEU A 571 14.73 18.67 6.70
N ARG A 572 14.94 19.29 7.86
CA ARG A 572 16.25 19.82 8.26
C ARG A 572 17.10 18.65 8.76
N VAL A 573 18.19 18.38 8.04
CA VAL A 573 19.14 17.30 8.30
C VAL A 573 20.40 17.91 8.90
N VAL A 574 20.78 17.58 10.14
CA VAL A 574 22.01 18.07 10.79
C VAL A 574 23.03 16.93 10.93
N PRO A 575 24.27 17.07 10.39
CA PRO A 575 25.34 16.11 10.60
C PRO A 575 25.83 16.09 12.05
N LEU A 576 25.99 14.90 12.60
CA LEU A 576 26.43 14.74 14.00
C LEU A 576 27.92 15.02 14.21
N ASP A 577 28.74 15.08 13.17
CA ASP A 577 30.14 15.49 13.23
C ASP A 577 30.33 17.01 13.40
N GLN A 578 29.24 17.78 13.43
CA GLN A 578 29.24 19.24 13.64
C GLN A 578 28.47 19.71 14.90
N MET A 579 27.96 18.79 15.74
CA MET A 579 27.41 19.07 17.07
C MET A 579 28.41 18.73 18.16
#